data_AF-A0A1H8A0R1-F1
#
_entry.id   AF-A0A1H8A0R1-F1
#
_cell.length_a   1.000
_cell.length_b   1.000
_cell.length_c   1.000
_cell.angle_alpha   90.00
_cell.angle_beta   90.00
_cell.angle_gamma   90.00
#
_symmetry.space_group_name_H-M   'P 1'
#
loop_
_entity.id
_entity.type
_entity.pdbx_description
1 polymer ?
#
loop_
_entity_poly.entity_id
_entity_poly.type
_entity_poly.pdbx_seq_one_letter_code
_entity_poly.pdbx_strand_id
1 'polypeptide(L)' 'MLSEDQQKMFNGFYGSARNNKILEPKTTLMIHLASAMAVSCYP' A
#
# COMPACT_ATOMS: atom_id res chain seq x y z
N MET A 1 14.04 7.09 -11.41
CA MET A 1 13.32 5.81 -11.25
C MET A 1 14.07 4.98 -10.22
N LEU A 2 13.38 4.24 -9.36
CA LEU A 2 14.03 3.39 -8.34
C LEU A 2 14.91 2.33 -9.01
N SER A 3 16.00 1.92 -8.36
CA SER A 3 16.75 0.74 -8.79
C SER A 3 15.90 -0.53 -8.63
N GLU A 4 16.28 -1.62 -9.30
CA GLU A 4 15.57 -2.91 -9.19
C GLU A 4 15.48 -3.39 -7.74
N ASP A 5 16.56 -3.26 -6.98
CA ASP A 5 16.60 -3.62 -5.55
C ASP A 5 15.62 -2.78 -4.72
N GLN A 6 15.59 -1.47 -4.95
CA GLN A 6 14.67 -0.57 -4.26
C GLN A 6 13.22 -0.87 -4.60
N GLN A 7 12.92 -1.17 -5.87
CA GLN A 7 11.58 -1.53 -6.32
C GLN A 7 11.13 -2.85 -5.70
N LYS A 8 12.02 -3.86 -5.62
CA LYS A 8 11.75 -5.14 -4.98
C LYS A 8 11.44 -4.97 -3.49
N MET A 9 12.25 -4.18 -2.78
CA MET A 9 12.01 -3.88 -1.36
C MET A 9 10.69 -3.15 -1.15
N PHE A 10 10.40 -2.13 -1.96
CA PHE A 10 9.14 -1.39 -1.89
C PHE A 10 7.94 -2.30 -2.14
N ASN A 11 7.99 -3.15 -3.17
CA ASN A 11 6.91 -4.09 -3.47
C ASN A 11 6.69 -5.10 -2.34
N GLY A 12 7.76 -5.59 -1.71
CA GLY A 12 7.65 -6.48 -0.55
C GLY A 12 6.99 -5.81 0.66
N PHE A 13 7.40 -4.58 0.96
CA PHE A 13 6.80 -3.77 2.02
C PHE A 13 5.32 -3.44 1.73
N TYR A 14 5.02 -2.92 0.55
CA TYR A 14 3.65 -2.54 0.19
C TYR A 14 2.73 -3.77 0.15
N GLY A 15 3.24 -4.89 -0.37
CA GLY A 15 2.51 -6.16 -0.39
C GLY A 15 2.18 -6.69 1.01
N SER A 16 3.08 -6.56 1.99
CA SER A 16 2.84 -7.00 3.37
C SER A 16 1.87 -6.09 4.12
N ALA A 17 1.93 -4.78 3.88
CA ALA A 17 0.95 -3.83 4.43
C ALA A 17 -0.46 -4.08 3.88
N ARG A 18 -0.57 -4.32 2.56
CA ARG A 18 -1.85 -4.54 1.87
C ARG A 18 -2.46 -5.91 2.18
N ASN A 19 -1.64 -6.95 2.30
CA ASN A 19 -2.08 -8.33 2.51
C ASN A 19 -1.67 -8.81 3.91
N ASN A 20 -2.38 -8.32 4.92
CA ASN A 20 -2.16 -8.70 6.32
C ASN A 20 -3.34 -9.51 6.87
N LYS A 21 -3.14 -10.19 8.00
CA LYS A 21 -4.17 -10.99 8.69
C LYS A 21 -4.81 -10.29 9.88
N ILE A 22 -4.40 -9.04 10.13
CA ILE A 22 -4.83 -8.26 11.31
C ILE A 22 -6.16 -7.57 11.00
N LEU A 23 -6.29 -7.03 9.79
CA LEU A 23 -7.48 -6.36 9.29
C LEU A 23 -8.14 -7.19 8.19
N GLU A 24 -9.46 -7.15 8.11
CA GLU A 24 -10.15 -7.73 6.96
C GLU A 24 -9.73 -7.04 5.64
N PRO A 25 -9.70 -7.76 4.51
CA PRO A 25 -9.25 -7.21 3.24
C PRO A 25 -9.97 -5.92 2.83
N LYS A 26 -11.28 -5.85 3.09
CA LYS A 26 -12.09 -4.64 2.81
C LYS A 26 -11.66 -3.45 3.65
N THR A 27 -11.36 -3.67 4.93
CA THR A 27 -10.89 -2.61 5.84
C THR A 27 -9.54 -2.07 5.38
N THR A 28 -8.60 -2.95 5.02
CA THR A 28 -7.31 -2.54 4.47
C THR A 28 -7.46 -1.72 3.19
N LEU A 29 -8.36 -2.14 2.27
CA LEU A 29 -8.65 -1.38 1.04
C LEU A 29 -9.17 0.04 1.34
N MET A 30 -10.09 0.18 2.29
CA MET A 30 -10.65 1.50 2.66
C MET A 30 -9.60 2.41 3.28
N ILE A 31 -8.68 1.88 4.10
CA ILE A 31 -7.58 2.66 4.68
C ILE A 31 -6.65 3.18 3.58
N HIS A 32 -6.30 2.34 2.61
CA HIS A 32 -5.47 2.77 1.48
C HIS A 32 -6.15 3.87 0.66
N LEU A 33 -7.45 3.73 0.38
CA LEU A 33 -8.24 4.75 -0.33
C LEU A 33 -8.28 6.07 0.45
N ALA A 34 -8.60 6.02 1.75
CA ALA A 34 -8.65 7.20 2.60
C ALA A 34 -7.28 7.89 2.70
N SER A 35 -6.20 7.11 2.81
CA SER A 35 -4.83 7.63 2.83
C SER A 35 -4.48 8.35 1.53
N ALA A 36 -4.83 7.76 0.37
CA ALA A 36 -4.60 8.36 -0.93
C ALA A 36 -5.38 9.69 -1.09
N MET A 37 -6.65 9.70 -0.67
CA MET A 37 -7.47 10.92 -0.66
C MET A 37 -6.91 12.00 0.27
N ALA A 38 -6.42 11.62 1.46
CA ALA A 38 -5.90 12.56 2.45
C ALA A 38 -4.64 13.31 1.96
N VAL A 39 -3.83 12.67 1.11
CA VAL A 39 -2.66 13.29 0.48
C VAL A 39 -2.95 13.83 -0.92
N SER A 40 -4.23 13.94 -1.29
CA SER A 40 -4.67 14.35 -2.64
C SER A 40 -4.02 13.55 -3.77
N CYS A 41 -3.61 12.30 -3.48
CA CYS A 41 -3.19 11.35 -4.48
C CYS A 41 -4.44 10.69 -5.05
N TYR A 42 -5.06 11.40 -5.99
CA TYR A 42 -6.14 10.87 -6.79
C TYR A 42 -5.54 9.96 -7.87
N PRO A 43 -6.13 8.78 -8.14
CA PRO A 43 -5.80 8.06 -9.37
C PRO A 43 -6.09 8.91 -10.61
#